data_AF-A0A536KL24-F1
#
_entry.id   AF-A0A536KL24-F1
#
_cell.length_a   1.000
_cell.length_b   1.000
_cell.length_c   1.000
_cell.angle_alpha   90.00
_cell.angle_beta   90.00
_cell.angle_gamma   90.00
#
_symmetry.space_group_name_H-M   'P 1'
#
loop_
_entity.id
_entity.type
_entity.pdbx_description
1 polymer ?
#
loop_
_entity_poly.entity_id
_entity_poly.type
_entity_poly.pdbx_seq_one_letter_code
_entity_poly.pdbx_strand_id
1 'polypeptide(L)'
;MPEVEIELARRLEAGEEVVLATVVRTDGAPPSAPGAKALLARESALAGTLGCSEFDSAAQADAAGLLDAGEPALRTYRHDLGSIEVYLEPHRAQPTLLVVADTPVGRALARSAGETGFRVRTAAGLDDLPADLGDDLYVVHTNHDAPDLPDVLARLLERRLPPRYLGLMGSRRHTGHHLDALAARGLAGLVAVRRGGPGGWLDPPRSS
;
A
#
# COMPACT_ATOMS: atom_id res chain seq x y z
N MET A 1 -4.66 -28.15 -5.09
CA MET A 1 -4.69 -27.09 -4.07
C MET A 1 -3.46 -26.19 -4.04
N PRO A 2 -2.18 -26.63 -4.12
CA PRO A 2 -1.04 -25.72 -3.98
C PRO A 2 -0.92 -24.62 -5.05
N GLU A 3 -1.69 -24.71 -6.13
CA GLU A 3 -1.69 -23.73 -7.22
C GLU A 3 -2.14 -22.33 -6.78
N VAL A 4 -3.13 -22.24 -5.88
CA VAL A 4 -3.62 -20.94 -5.38
C VAL A 4 -2.59 -20.29 -4.47
N GLU A 5 -1.98 -21.06 -3.56
CA GLU A 5 -0.98 -20.52 -2.63
C GLU A 5 0.33 -20.13 -3.35
N ILE A 6 0.75 -20.91 -4.36
CA ILE A 6 1.93 -20.57 -5.18
C ILE A 6 1.67 -19.31 -5.99
N GLU A 7 0.48 -19.18 -6.61
CA GLU A 7 0.12 -17.97 -7.35
C GLU A 7 0.02 -16.76 -6.41
N LEU A 8 -0.58 -16.92 -5.23
CA LEU A 8 -0.60 -15.86 -4.21
C LEU A 8 0.82 -15.40 -3.87
N ALA A 9 1.73 -16.31 -3.53
CA ALA A 9 3.12 -15.96 -3.21
C ALA A 9 3.79 -15.18 -4.36
N ARG A 10 3.64 -15.64 -5.61
CA ARG A 10 4.17 -14.97 -6.80
C ARG A 10 3.64 -13.54 -6.95
N ARG A 11 2.34 -13.32 -6.72
CA ARG A 11 1.70 -12.00 -6.82
C ARG A 11 2.19 -11.06 -5.74
N LEU A 12 2.33 -11.56 -4.51
CA LEU A 12 2.88 -10.77 -3.40
C LEU A 12 4.34 -10.39 -3.63
N GLU A 13 5.16 -11.29 -4.17
CA GLU A 13 6.55 -11.00 -4.55
C GLU A 13 6.65 -9.95 -5.66
N ALA A 14 5.69 -9.94 -6.59
CA ALA A 14 5.58 -8.92 -7.63
C ALA A 14 5.01 -7.58 -7.12
N GLY A 15 4.56 -7.51 -5.85
CA GLY A 15 3.92 -6.33 -5.28
C GLY A 15 2.53 -6.06 -5.84
N GLU A 16 1.83 -7.09 -6.34
CA GLU A 16 0.49 -6.99 -6.87
C GLU A 16 -0.57 -7.12 -5.77
N GLU A 17 -1.69 -6.42 -5.95
CA GLU A 17 -2.85 -6.50 -5.06
C GLU A 17 -3.78 -7.64 -5.48
N VAL A 18 -4.16 -8.49 -4.53
CA VAL A 18 -5.03 -9.65 -4.76
C VAL A 18 -5.96 -9.90 -3.58
N VAL A 19 -7.08 -10.58 -3.83
CA VAL A 19 -7.99 -11.07 -2.78
C VAL A 19 -7.96 -12.59 -2.80
N LEU A 20 -7.66 -13.19 -1.64
CA LEU A 20 -7.82 -14.63 -1.43
C LEU A 20 -9.23 -14.88 -0.90
N ALA A 21 -10.05 -15.54 -1.70
CA ALA A 21 -11.39 -16.00 -1.33
C ALA A 21 -11.31 -17.46 -0.85
N THR A 22 -11.79 -17.74 0.36
CA THR A 22 -11.84 -19.10 0.91
C THR A 22 -13.24 -19.43 1.39
N VAL A 23 -13.83 -20.52 0.90
CA VAL A 23 -15.11 -21.03 1.39
C VAL A 23 -14.89 -21.59 2.80
N VAL A 24 -15.56 -21.01 3.78
CA VAL A 24 -15.45 -21.42 5.19
C VAL A 24 -16.64 -22.24 5.66
N ARG A 25 -17.80 -22.08 5.02
CA ARG A 25 -19.02 -22.82 5.35
C ARG A 25 -19.92 -22.95 4.13
N THR A 26 -20.69 -24.02 4.10
CA THR A 26 -21.73 -24.27 3.08
C THR A 26 -23.06 -24.56 3.78
N ASP A 27 -24.16 -24.15 3.16
CA ASP A 27 -25.52 -24.47 3.58
C ASP A 27 -26.30 -25.04 2.38
N GLY A 28 -27.00 -26.16 2.57
CA GLY A 28 -27.58 -26.94 1.49
C GLY A 28 -26.57 -27.85 0.77
N ALA A 29 -26.73 -28.01 -0.55
CA ALA A 29 -25.85 -28.78 -1.42
C ALA A 29 -25.30 -27.94 -2.59
N PRO A 30 -24.71 -26.77 -2.33
CA PRO A 30 -24.11 -25.95 -3.39
C PRO A 30 -22.97 -26.73 -4.08
N PRO A 31 -22.63 -26.40 -5.34
CA PRO A 31 -21.50 -27.00 -6.04
C PRO A 31 -20.15 -26.46 -5.51
N SER A 32 -19.89 -26.65 -4.23
CA SER A 32 -18.72 -26.13 -3.51
C SER A 32 -18.47 -26.93 -2.23
N ALA A 33 -17.30 -26.76 -1.63
CA ALA A 33 -16.95 -27.37 -0.36
C ALA A 33 -16.11 -26.41 0.50
N PRO A 34 -16.19 -26.51 1.84
CA PRO A 34 -15.26 -25.80 2.72
C PRO A 34 -13.80 -26.09 2.34
N GLY A 35 -12.98 -25.03 2.30
CA GLY A 35 -11.60 -25.08 1.84
C GLY A 35 -11.42 -24.85 0.34
N ALA A 36 -12.47 -24.74 -0.47
CA ALA A 36 -12.37 -24.25 -1.83
C ALA A 36 -11.84 -22.80 -1.82
N LYS A 37 -10.93 -22.49 -2.75
CA LYS A 37 -10.24 -21.19 -2.82
C LYS A 37 -10.21 -20.64 -4.22
N ALA A 38 -10.33 -19.33 -4.33
CA ALA A 38 -10.07 -18.57 -5.54
C ALA A 38 -9.18 -17.36 -5.22
N LEU A 39 -8.28 -17.03 -6.13
CA LEU A 39 -7.44 -15.83 -6.08
C LEU A 39 -7.93 -14.86 -7.13
N LEU A 40 -8.20 -13.63 -6.71
CA LEU A 40 -8.84 -12.61 -7.53
C LEU A 40 -7.94 -11.36 -7.58
N ALA A 41 -7.63 -10.88 -8.77
CA ALA A 41 -7.14 -9.52 -8.97
C ALA A 41 -8.34 -8.54 -8.94
N ARG A 42 -8.04 -7.24 -9.04
CA ARG A 42 -9.06 -6.19 -9.09
C ARG A 42 -10.14 -6.42 -10.15
N GLU A 43 -9.76 -6.92 -11.32
CA GLU A 43 -10.67 -7.05 -12.47
C GLU A 43 -10.71 -8.46 -13.09
N SER A 44 -9.95 -9.42 -12.55
CA SER A 44 -9.87 -10.76 -13.13
C SER A 44 -9.57 -11.84 -12.11
N ALA A 45 -10.14 -13.04 -12.33
CA ALA A 45 -9.77 -14.23 -11.59
C ALA A 45 -8.39 -14.72 -12.05
N LEU A 46 -7.55 -15.13 -11.10
CA LEU A 46 -6.15 -15.51 -11.34
C LEU A 46 -5.93 -17.02 -11.23
N ALA A 47 -6.49 -17.64 -10.19
CA ALA A 47 -6.32 -19.05 -9.92
C ALA A 47 -7.43 -19.60 -9.03
N GLY A 48 -7.69 -20.91 -9.11
CA GLY A 48 -8.68 -21.58 -8.29
C GLY A 48 -10.13 -21.24 -8.66
N THR A 49 -11.05 -21.77 -7.86
CA THR A 49 -12.49 -21.58 -8.00
C THR A 49 -13.16 -21.83 -6.65
N LEU A 50 -14.24 -21.09 -6.38
CA LEU A 50 -15.17 -21.32 -5.27
C LEU A 50 -16.17 -22.44 -5.60
N GLY A 51 -16.13 -23.00 -6.81
CA GLY A 51 -16.82 -24.23 -7.20
C GLY A 51 -17.73 -24.09 -8.42
N CYS A 52 -18.24 -22.89 -8.71
CA CYS A 52 -18.97 -22.59 -9.94
C CYS A 52 -18.82 -21.12 -10.36
N SER A 53 -19.18 -20.83 -11.60
CA SER A 53 -19.05 -19.50 -12.21
C SER A 53 -19.81 -18.40 -11.48
N GLU A 54 -20.95 -18.72 -10.89
CA GLU A 54 -21.81 -17.77 -10.18
C GLU A 54 -21.15 -17.29 -8.89
N PHE A 55 -20.56 -18.21 -8.13
CA PHE A 55 -19.79 -17.88 -6.93
C PHE A 55 -18.51 -17.12 -7.26
N ASP A 56 -17.78 -17.56 -8.29
CA ASP A 56 -16.55 -16.90 -8.74
C ASP A 56 -16.82 -15.46 -9.20
N SER A 57 -17.89 -15.26 -9.98
CA SER A 57 -18.28 -13.93 -10.47
C SER A 57 -18.77 -13.03 -9.35
N ALA A 58 -19.53 -13.57 -8.39
CA ALA A 58 -19.98 -12.80 -7.22
C ALA A 58 -18.81 -12.35 -6.36
N ALA A 59 -17.83 -13.23 -6.12
CA ALA A 59 -16.62 -12.87 -5.38
C ALA A 59 -15.73 -11.87 -6.14
N GLN A 60 -15.63 -12.01 -7.47
CA GLN A 60 -14.90 -11.05 -8.32
C GLN A 60 -15.50 -9.64 -8.26
N ALA A 61 -16.83 -9.52 -8.20
CA ALA A 61 -17.49 -8.23 -8.11
C ALA A 61 -17.14 -7.46 -6.81
N ASP A 62 -16.85 -8.19 -5.73
CA ASP A 62 -16.45 -7.61 -4.44
C ASP A 62 -14.95 -7.24 -4.38
N ALA A 63 -14.11 -7.79 -5.27
CA ALA A 63 -12.65 -7.73 -5.16
C ALA A 63 -12.10 -6.30 -5.13
N ALA A 64 -12.54 -5.43 -6.05
CA ALA A 64 -12.06 -4.05 -6.12
C ALA A 64 -12.35 -3.26 -4.82
N GLY A 65 -13.57 -3.37 -4.30
CA GLY A 65 -13.97 -2.69 -3.06
C GLY A 65 -13.21 -3.19 -1.83
N LEU A 66 -12.91 -4.50 -1.78
CA LEU A 66 -12.12 -5.09 -0.70
C LEU A 66 -10.66 -4.64 -0.75
N LEU A 67 -10.06 -4.52 -1.93
CA LEU A 67 -8.72 -3.97 -2.09
C LEU A 67 -8.66 -2.50 -1.67
N ASP A 68 -9.68 -1.71 -2.04
CA ASP A 68 -9.79 -0.29 -1.67
C ASP A 68 -10.00 -0.09 -0.16
N ALA A 69 -10.74 -0.99 0.50
CA ALA A 69 -10.93 -0.97 1.95
C ALA A 69 -9.69 -1.50 2.70
N GLY A 70 -9.12 -2.61 2.24
CA GLY A 70 -7.97 -3.27 2.86
C GLY A 70 -8.31 -4.05 4.12
N GLU A 71 -9.60 -4.29 4.34
CA GLU A 71 -10.11 -5.01 5.48
C GLU A 71 -10.72 -6.32 5.00
N PRO A 72 -10.41 -7.45 5.65
CA PRO A 72 -11.07 -8.72 5.35
C PRO A 72 -12.57 -8.66 5.58
N ALA A 73 -13.31 -9.45 4.81
CA ALA A 73 -14.76 -9.53 4.93
C ALA A 73 -15.27 -10.96 4.86
N LEU A 74 -16.41 -11.19 5.52
CA LEU A 74 -17.22 -12.38 5.33
C LEU A 74 -18.39 -12.04 4.40
N ARG A 75 -18.61 -12.87 3.38
CA ARG A 75 -19.73 -12.71 2.43
C ARG A 75 -20.45 -14.03 2.24
N THR A 76 -21.76 -13.95 1.99
CA THR A 76 -22.57 -15.11 1.64
C THR A 76 -23.00 -15.00 0.20
N TYR A 77 -22.64 -15.99 -0.62
CA TYR A 77 -23.06 -16.11 -2.01
C TYR A 77 -24.09 -17.23 -2.16
N ARG A 78 -25.08 -17.03 -3.03
CA ARG A 78 -26.23 -17.93 -3.17
C ARG A 78 -26.26 -18.56 -4.55
N HIS A 79 -26.72 -19.81 -4.59
CA HIS A 79 -26.98 -20.62 -5.76
C HIS A 79 -28.30 -21.40 -5.53
N ASP A 80 -28.91 -21.93 -6.58
CA ASP A 80 -30.20 -22.62 -6.48
C ASP A 80 -30.17 -23.84 -5.53
N LEU A 81 -29.00 -24.45 -5.36
CA LEU A 81 -28.78 -25.63 -4.53
C LEU A 81 -28.31 -25.31 -3.10
N GLY A 82 -28.10 -24.04 -2.75
CA GLY A 82 -27.62 -23.65 -1.42
C GLY A 82 -26.80 -22.37 -1.42
N SER A 83 -26.05 -22.15 -0.35
CA SER A 83 -25.19 -20.98 -0.21
C SER A 83 -23.82 -21.33 0.32
N ILE A 84 -22.85 -20.47 0.02
CA ILE A 84 -21.51 -20.53 0.58
C ILE A 84 -21.23 -19.27 1.37
N GLU A 85 -20.53 -19.42 2.49
CA GLU A 85 -19.93 -18.32 3.22
C GLU A 85 -18.44 -18.29 2.92
N VAL A 86 -17.96 -17.14 2.49
CA VAL A 86 -16.61 -16.95 1.96
C VAL A 86 -15.90 -15.90 2.79
N TYR A 87 -14.75 -16.27 3.34
CA TYR A 87 -13.79 -15.33 3.91
C TYR A 87 -12.95 -14.75 2.79
N LEU A 88 -12.99 -13.43 2.63
CA LEU A 88 -12.26 -12.69 1.61
C LEU A 88 -11.16 -11.89 2.29
N GLU A 89 -9.92 -12.24 1.99
CA GLU A 89 -8.72 -11.65 2.56
C GLU A 89 -8.00 -10.81 1.50
N PRO A 90 -8.08 -9.46 1.55
CA PRO A 90 -7.34 -8.61 0.65
C PRO A 90 -5.87 -8.56 1.06
N HIS A 91 -4.98 -8.89 0.13
CA HIS A 91 -3.55 -8.65 0.23
C HIS A 91 -3.18 -7.45 -0.63
N ARG A 92 -2.75 -6.38 0.03
CA ARG A 92 -2.27 -5.17 -0.62
C ARG A 92 -0.78 -5.27 -0.96
N ALA A 93 -0.37 -4.46 -1.93
CA ALA A 93 1.04 -4.21 -2.17
C ALA A 93 1.71 -3.71 -0.88
N GLN A 94 2.95 -4.12 -0.64
CA GLN A 94 3.72 -3.60 0.49
C GLN A 94 3.90 -2.08 0.34
N PRO A 95 3.66 -1.28 1.40
CA PRO A 95 3.88 0.15 1.33
C PRO A 95 5.35 0.43 1.03
N THR A 96 5.60 1.42 0.19
CA THR A 96 6.95 1.79 -0.24
C THR A 96 7.46 2.95 0.59
N LEU A 97 8.63 2.79 1.20
CA LEU A 97 9.36 3.91 1.82
C LEU A 97 10.47 4.35 0.88
N LEU A 98 10.37 5.57 0.36
CA LEU A 98 11.44 6.25 -0.33
C LEU A 98 12.25 7.11 0.65
N VAL A 99 13.54 6.78 0.81
CA VAL A 99 14.49 7.61 1.56
C VAL A 99 15.34 8.41 0.59
N VAL A 100 15.26 9.73 0.67
CA VAL A 100 15.99 10.64 -0.20
C VAL A 100 17.19 11.27 0.54
N ALA A 101 18.27 11.45 -0.21
CA ALA A 101 19.61 11.85 0.18
C ALA A 101 20.43 10.74 0.87
N ASP A 102 21.67 10.59 0.42
CA ASP A 102 22.61 9.64 1.02
C ASP A 102 23.24 10.21 2.31
N THR A 103 22.51 10.07 3.41
CA THR A 103 22.98 10.47 4.74
C THR A 103 23.12 9.26 5.66
N PRO A 104 23.95 9.33 6.72
CA PRO A 104 24.02 8.27 7.72
C PRO A 104 22.66 7.94 8.35
N VAL A 105 21.81 8.95 8.55
CA VAL A 105 20.44 8.75 9.08
C VAL A 105 19.56 8.08 8.03
N GLY A 106 19.65 8.48 6.76
CA GLY A 106 18.91 7.85 5.66
C GLY A 106 19.24 6.37 5.51
N ARG A 107 20.53 6.02 5.54
CA ARG A 107 20.97 4.60 5.50
C ARG A 107 20.49 3.81 6.72
N ALA A 108 20.49 4.42 7.90
CA ALA A 108 19.97 3.78 9.10
C ALA A 108 18.45 3.54 9.02
N LEU A 109 17.70 4.55 8.56
CA LEU A 109 16.25 4.45 8.36
C LEU A 109 15.90 3.39 7.33
N ALA A 110 16.59 3.38 6.18
CA ALA A 110 16.37 2.40 5.11
C ALA A 110 16.53 0.96 5.62
N ARG A 111 17.57 0.69 6.42
CA ARG A 111 17.79 -0.62 7.03
C ARG A 111 16.65 -1.00 7.99
N SER A 112 16.30 -0.13 8.93
CA SER A 112 15.24 -0.41 9.91
C SER A 112 13.85 -0.55 9.28
N ALA A 113 13.56 0.21 8.22
CA ALA A 113 12.26 0.16 7.56
C ALA A 113 11.99 -1.18 6.86
N GLY A 114 13.01 -1.80 6.27
CA GLY A 114 12.87 -3.12 5.65
C GLY A 114 12.42 -4.21 6.63
N GLU A 115 12.79 -4.08 7.91
CA GLU A 115 12.39 -4.99 8.98
C GLU A 115 10.92 -4.78 9.42
N THR A 116 10.30 -3.66 9.04
CA THR A 116 8.93 -3.28 9.45
C THR A 116 7.87 -3.54 8.37
N GLY A 117 8.24 -4.22 7.27
CA GLY A 117 7.32 -4.57 6.18
C GLY A 117 7.19 -3.50 5.10
N PHE A 118 8.06 -2.49 5.08
CA PHE A 118 8.16 -1.57 3.95
C PHE A 118 9.03 -2.15 2.84
N ARG A 119 8.59 -1.95 1.60
CA ARG A 119 9.48 -2.03 0.44
C ARG A 119 10.34 -0.77 0.40
N VAL A 120 11.63 -0.90 0.68
CA VAL A 120 12.52 0.26 0.79
C VAL A 120 13.13 0.61 -0.57
N ARG A 121 13.04 1.89 -0.92
CA ARG A 121 13.68 2.51 -2.08
C ARG A 121 14.53 3.70 -1.61
N THR A 122 15.64 3.95 -2.30
CA THR A 122 16.55 5.06 -1.98
C THR A 122 16.80 5.89 -3.22
N ALA A 123 17.02 7.19 -3.04
CA ALA A 123 17.45 8.09 -4.11
C ALA A 123 18.48 9.08 -3.55
N ALA A 124 19.54 9.36 -4.29
CA ALA A 124 20.50 10.40 -3.91
C ALA A 124 19.89 11.82 -4.01
N GLY A 125 19.00 12.03 -4.98
CA GLY A 125 18.37 13.32 -5.30
C GLY A 125 17.37 13.18 -6.44
N LEU A 126 17.00 14.30 -7.08
CA LEU A 126 15.96 14.35 -8.12
C LEU A 126 16.22 13.40 -9.31
N ASP A 127 17.46 13.36 -9.79
CA ASP A 127 17.84 12.61 -11.00
C ASP A 127 17.87 11.08 -10.80
N ASP A 128 17.77 10.63 -9.53
CA ASP A 128 17.91 9.22 -9.12
C ASP A 128 16.60 8.68 -8.51
N LEU A 129 15.47 9.33 -8.78
CA LEU A 129 14.18 8.86 -8.28
C LEU A 129 13.76 7.54 -8.97
N PRO A 130 13.48 6.46 -8.21
CA PRO A 130 13.02 5.20 -8.78
C PRO A 130 11.69 5.36 -9.52
N ALA A 131 11.54 4.63 -10.63
CA ALA A 131 10.29 4.64 -11.40
C ALA A 131 9.17 3.83 -10.71
N ASP A 132 9.54 2.83 -9.91
CA ASP A 132 8.64 1.80 -9.39
C ASP A 132 8.20 2.07 -7.94
N LEU A 133 7.80 3.29 -7.62
CA LEU A 133 7.45 3.70 -6.26
C LEU A 133 6.09 3.17 -5.75
N GLY A 134 5.23 2.69 -6.65
CA GLY A 134 3.88 2.24 -6.32
C GLY A 134 2.97 3.37 -5.80
N ASP A 135 1.74 3.01 -5.43
CA ASP A 135 0.71 3.97 -5.06
C ASP A 135 0.66 4.22 -3.54
N ASP A 136 1.04 3.24 -2.73
CA ASP A 136 1.15 3.37 -1.28
C ASP A 136 2.54 3.85 -0.86
N LEU A 137 2.81 5.14 -1.09
CA LEU A 137 4.14 5.74 -0.98
C LEU A 137 4.32 6.60 0.28
N TYR A 138 5.41 6.38 0.99
CA TYR A 138 5.92 7.16 2.11
C TYR A 138 7.29 7.72 1.73
N VAL A 139 7.54 9.00 2.01
CA VAL A 139 8.79 9.66 1.62
C VAL A 139 9.45 10.29 2.84
N VAL A 140 10.76 10.09 3.00
CA VAL A 140 11.57 10.81 3.99
C VAL A 140 12.79 11.39 3.31
N HIS A 141 12.89 12.72 3.30
CA HIS A 141 14.09 13.42 2.86
C HIS A 141 14.99 13.72 4.06
N THR A 142 16.23 13.23 4.03
CA THR A 142 17.11 13.24 5.21
C THR A 142 18.15 14.37 5.22
N ASN A 143 18.24 15.12 4.13
CA ASN A 143 19.08 16.31 4.03
C ASN A 143 18.21 17.55 3.82
N HIS A 144 18.09 18.43 4.81
CA HIS A 144 17.32 19.67 4.66
C HIS A 144 18.07 20.80 3.98
N ASP A 145 19.36 20.65 3.74
CA ASP A 145 20.18 21.65 3.03
C ASP A 145 20.41 21.23 1.56
N ALA A 146 19.71 20.20 1.09
CA ALA A 146 19.86 19.71 -0.28
C ALA A 146 19.31 20.77 -1.26
N PRO A 147 20.13 21.21 -2.25
CA PRO A 147 19.73 22.29 -3.15
C PRO A 147 18.55 21.88 -4.06
N ASP A 148 18.43 20.60 -4.37
CA ASP A 148 17.38 20.01 -5.21
C ASP A 148 16.13 19.59 -4.41
N LEU A 149 16.11 19.77 -3.09
CA LEU A 149 14.99 19.38 -2.23
C LEU A 149 13.64 19.92 -2.75
N PRO A 150 13.46 21.21 -3.09
CA PRO A 150 12.17 21.71 -3.58
C PRO A 150 11.68 21.00 -4.84
N ASP A 151 12.60 20.60 -5.71
CA ASP A 151 12.28 19.99 -7.00
C ASP A 151 12.01 18.49 -6.86
N VAL A 152 12.74 17.79 -5.97
CA VAL A 152 12.38 16.43 -5.52
C VAL A 152 10.95 16.41 -5.00
N LEU A 153 10.63 17.34 -4.10
CA LEU A 153 9.30 17.41 -3.49
C LEU A 153 8.24 17.72 -4.54
N ALA A 154 8.44 18.72 -5.39
CA ALA A 154 7.50 19.03 -6.47
C ALA A 154 7.24 17.80 -7.36
N ARG A 155 8.30 17.11 -7.80
CA ARG A 155 8.19 15.93 -8.66
C ARG A 155 7.39 14.80 -8.03
N LEU A 156 7.55 14.57 -6.73
CA LEU A 156 6.81 13.54 -5.98
C LEU A 156 5.35 13.91 -5.76
N LEU A 157 5.04 15.20 -5.64
CA LEU A 157 3.68 15.71 -5.45
C LEU A 157 2.88 15.82 -6.75
N GLU A 158 3.56 15.94 -7.89
CA GLU A 158 2.96 15.90 -9.24
C GLU A 158 2.57 14.49 -9.70
N ARG A 159 2.88 13.45 -8.92
CA ARG A 159 2.44 12.08 -9.23
C ARG A 159 0.92 11.98 -9.22
N ARG A 160 0.37 11.05 -10.02
CA ARG A 160 -1.07 10.74 -10.07
C ARG A 160 -1.65 10.50 -8.67
N LEU A 161 -0.89 9.78 -7.84
CA LEU A 161 -1.18 9.61 -6.41
C LEU A 161 -0.02 10.22 -5.61
N PRO A 162 -0.28 11.30 -4.84
CA PRO A 162 0.73 11.89 -3.99
C PRO A 162 1.08 10.93 -2.83
N PRO A 163 2.28 11.06 -2.23
CA PRO A 163 2.68 10.23 -1.11
C PRO A 163 1.72 10.39 0.09
N ARG A 164 1.41 9.28 0.77
CA ARG A 164 0.62 9.28 2.01
C ARG A 164 1.31 10.03 3.14
N TYR A 165 2.64 10.05 3.12
CA TYR A 165 3.46 10.72 4.10
C TYR A 165 4.68 11.36 3.46
N LEU A 166 5.00 12.58 3.88
CA LEU A 166 6.19 13.30 3.47
C LEU A 166 6.90 13.89 4.69
N GLY A 167 8.02 13.28 5.08
CA GLY A 167 8.88 13.73 6.17
C GLY A 167 10.13 14.44 5.67
N LEU A 168 10.52 15.52 6.35
CA LEU A 168 11.79 16.23 6.12
C LEU A 168 12.58 16.27 7.43
N MET A 169 13.81 15.75 7.41
CA MET A 169 14.68 15.74 8.57
C MET A 169 15.39 17.08 8.75
N GLY A 170 15.00 17.84 9.77
CA GLY A 170 15.66 19.11 10.11
C GLY A 170 14.89 19.90 11.17
N SER A 171 15.58 20.84 11.82
CA SER A 171 14.92 21.74 12.78
C SER A 171 14.05 22.78 12.08
N ARG A 172 13.07 23.34 12.80
CA ARG A 172 12.20 24.43 12.30
C ARG A 172 12.95 25.59 11.65
N ARG A 173 14.14 25.91 12.18
CA ARG A 173 14.96 27.04 11.71
C ARG A 173 15.54 26.80 10.31
N HIS A 174 15.84 25.55 9.97
CA HIS A 174 16.52 25.20 8.71
C HIS A 174 15.56 24.71 7.63
N THR A 175 14.37 24.21 8.00
CA THR A 175 13.37 23.70 7.03
C THR A 175 12.32 24.73 6.60
N GLY A 176 12.17 25.85 7.32
CA GLY A 176 11.09 26.82 7.09
C GLY A 176 11.02 27.37 5.66
N HIS A 177 12.16 27.79 5.10
CA HIS A 177 12.22 28.37 3.76
C HIS A 177 11.84 27.40 2.64
N HIS A 178 12.08 26.09 2.82
CA HIS A 178 11.62 25.06 1.88
C HIS A 178 10.11 24.85 1.96
N LEU A 179 9.52 24.93 3.16
CA LEU A 179 8.06 24.84 3.33
C LEU A 179 7.36 26.05 2.70
N ASP A 180 7.94 27.24 2.84
CA ASP A 180 7.43 28.46 2.20
C ASP A 180 7.49 28.35 0.66
N ALA A 181 8.58 27.79 0.11
CA ALA A 181 8.71 27.54 -1.32
C ALA A 181 7.67 26.54 -1.85
N LEU A 182 7.32 25.50 -1.09
CA LEU A 182 6.26 24.55 -1.44
C LEU A 182 4.87 25.18 -1.33
N ALA A 183 4.62 25.98 -0.29
CA ALA A 183 3.36 26.69 -0.11
C ALA A 183 3.12 27.69 -1.26
N ALA A 184 4.16 28.41 -1.70
CA ALA A 184 4.11 29.30 -2.86
C ALA A 184 3.78 28.58 -4.17
N ARG A 185 4.07 27.27 -4.26
CA ARG A 185 3.69 26.40 -5.39
C ARG A 185 2.29 25.77 -5.23
N GLY A 186 1.52 26.15 -4.21
CA GLY A 186 0.17 25.63 -3.96
C GLY A 186 0.13 24.25 -3.29
N LEU A 187 1.27 23.76 -2.80
CA LEU A 187 1.43 22.38 -2.29
C LEU A 187 1.32 22.29 -0.75
N ALA A 188 0.56 23.22 -0.14
CA ALA A 188 0.43 23.37 1.31
C ALA A 188 -0.35 22.23 2.01
N GLY A 189 -0.99 21.33 1.25
CA GLY A 189 -1.87 20.27 1.75
C GLY A 189 -1.18 19.02 2.31
N LEU A 190 0.13 18.85 2.16
CA LEU A 190 0.87 17.71 2.72
C LEU A 190 1.38 18.01 4.13
N VAL A 191 0.44 18.12 5.06
CA VAL A 191 0.74 18.34 6.47
C VAL A 191 0.99 17.01 7.18
N ALA A 192 2.20 16.49 7.00
CA ALA A 192 2.87 15.70 8.03
C ALA A 192 4.39 15.76 7.87
N VAL A 193 4.97 16.96 7.73
CA VAL A 193 6.39 17.13 8.09
C VAL A 193 6.49 16.94 9.59
N ARG A 194 6.66 15.68 9.99
CA ARG A 194 6.68 15.27 11.39
C ARG A 194 8.04 15.61 11.96
N ARG A 195 8.00 16.54 12.91
CA ARG A 195 9.15 17.25 13.46
C ARG A 195 9.93 16.31 14.38
N GLY A 196 11.15 15.95 14.01
CA GLY A 196 12.06 15.24 14.92
C GLY A 196 12.64 16.20 15.96
N GLY A 197 12.17 16.08 17.21
CA GLY A 197 12.88 16.51 18.43
C GLY A 197 13.09 15.29 19.34
N PRO A 198 13.89 15.38 20.41
CA PRO A 198 14.30 14.23 21.24
C PRO A 198 13.18 13.50 22.01
N GLY A 199 11.90 13.83 21.76
CA GLY A 199 10.72 13.35 22.48
C GLY A 199 9.81 12.36 21.74
N GLY A 200 10.29 11.71 20.67
CA GLY A 200 9.61 10.56 20.08
C GLY A 200 8.62 10.84 18.96
N TRP A 201 8.51 9.84 18.08
CA TRP A 201 7.58 9.75 16.98
C TRP A 201 6.31 9.06 17.51
N LEU A 202 5.16 9.74 17.71
CA LEU A 202 3.82 9.10 17.51
C LEU A 202 2.62 10.07 17.43
N ASP A 203 1.76 9.76 16.45
CA ASP A 203 0.40 10.22 16.14
C ASP A 203 0.13 11.05 14.86
N PRO A 204 -0.79 10.56 13.99
CA PRO A 204 -1.44 11.33 12.93
C PRO A 204 -2.47 12.31 13.51
N PRO A 205 -2.85 13.38 12.77
CA PRO A 205 -3.84 14.33 13.24
C PRO A 205 -5.19 13.66 13.44
N ARG A 206 -5.79 13.85 14.62
CA ARG A 206 -7.21 13.54 14.84
C ARG A 206 -8.04 14.53 14.05
N SER A 207 -8.97 14.02 13.24
CA SER A 207 -9.97 14.83 12.55
C SER A 207 -10.88 15.51 13.60
N SER A 208 -10.95 16.83 13.53
CA SER A 208 -11.95 17.67 14.20
C SER A 208 -13.10 17.97 13.26
#